data_AF-A0A1E1WF99-F1
#
_entry.id   AF-A0A1E1WF99-F1
#
_cell.length_a   1.000
_cell.length_b   1.000
_cell.length_c   1.000
_cell.angle_alpha   90.00
_cell.angle_beta   90.00
_cell.angle_gamma   90.00
#
_symmetry.space_group_name_H-M   'P 1'
#
loop_
_entity.id
_entity.type
_entity.pdbx_description
1 polymer ?
#
loop_
_entity_poly.entity_id
_entity_poly.type
_entity_poly.pdbx_seq_one_letter_code
_entity_poly.pdbx_strand_id
1 'polypeptide(L)'
;SAKGCHITPIAENIFATVYLYLQSEKKTSPFVSAACQKLMDKVKHWAETHKYSLEEYNMKKRLMQSVTKTFHGAGIVVPFNKKTELGYRKLVETDANLKKLFAKLESAKSQRDKDKLLSEIQPVITYASIAVDECDFGTGLEAGIDLFCSGLKELQHSALSSLQAVYSLLNREAFSKIIQAHIKYRRKGPNMSLMNK
;
A
#
# COMPACT_ATOMS: atom_id res chain seq x y z
N SER A 1 -16.87 0.81 8.92
CA SER A 1 -15.87 -0.29 8.98
C SER A 1 -14.75 -0.04 7.99
N ALA A 2 -13.49 -0.07 8.44
CA ALA A 2 -12.35 0.01 7.53
C ALA A 2 -12.20 -1.33 6.79
N LYS A 3 -12.31 -1.31 5.46
CA LYS A 3 -12.23 -2.50 4.60
C LYS A 3 -10.77 -2.82 4.27
N GLY A 4 -10.03 -3.42 5.20
CA GLY A 4 -8.67 -3.92 4.99
C GLY A 4 -7.64 -2.85 4.57
N CYS A 5 -6.54 -3.29 3.95
CA CYS A 5 -5.43 -2.44 3.48
C CYS A 5 -5.36 -2.29 1.96
N HIS A 6 -6.39 -2.77 1.23
CA HIS A 6 -6.39 -2.76 -0.23
C HIS A 6 -6.56 -1.33 -0.77
N ILE A 7 -5.74 -0.98 -1.76
CA ILE A 7 -5.84 0.27 -2.50
C ILE A 7 -6.45 -0.03 -3.85
N THR A 8 -7.62 0.54 -4.12
CA THR A 8 -8.30 0.46 -5.41
C THR A 8 -8.04 1.74 -6.20
N PRO A 9 -7.23 1.70 -7.27
CA PRO A 9 -7.06 2.84 -8.16
C PRO A 9 -8.35 3.14 -8.91
N ILE A 10 -8.73 4.42 -8.98
CA ILE A 10 -9.99 4.86 -9.61
C ILE A 10 -9.72 5.48 -10.98
N ALA A 11 -8.83 6.47 -11.05
CA ALA A 11 -8.46 7.16 -12.28
C ALA A 11 -7.02 7.71 -12.22
N GLU A 12 -6.48 8.16 -13.36
CA GLU A 12 -5.12 8.76 -13.45
C GLU A 12 -5.03 10.16 -12.85
N ASN A 13 -6.17 10.84 -12.69
CA ASN A 13 -6.22 12.21 -12.20
C ASN A 13 -7.42 12.44 -11.28
N ILE A 14 -7.39 13.56 -10.56
CA ILE A 14 -8.40 13.90 -9.57
C ILE A 14 -9.77 14.24 -10.19
N PHE A 15 -9.80 14.83 -11.39
CA PHE A 15 -11.06 15.20 -12.06
C PHE A 15 -11.84 13.96 -12.45
N ALA A 16 -11.18 12.98 -13.04
CA ALA A 16 -11.74 11.67 -13.34
C ALA A 16 -12.20 10.94 -12.07
N THR A 17 -11.39 10.98 -11.01
CA THR A 17 -11.75 10.36 -9.73
C THR A 17 -13.04 10.95 -9.15
N VAL A 18 -13.15 12.27 -9.13
CA VAL A 18 -14.36 12.98 -8.67
C VAL A 18 -15.54 12.68 -9.59
N TYR A 19 -15.33 12.69 -10.92
CA TYR A 19 -16.38 12.40 -11.90
C TYR A 19 -16.95 10.99 -11.74
N LEU A 20 -16.10 9.97 -11.62
CA LEU A 20 -16.50 8.57 -11.43
C LEU A 20 -17.16 8.35 -10.06
N TYR A 21 -16.66 9.02 -9.02
CA TYR A 21 -17.30 9.01 -7.70
C TYR A 21 -18.72 9.56 -7.78
N LEU A 22 -18.91 10.74 -8.37
CA LEU A 22 -20.24 11.34 -8.57
C LEU A 22 -21.15 10.45 -9.43
N GLN A 23 -20.60 9.76 -10.42
CA GLN A 23 -21.34 8.81 -11.24
C GLN A 23 -21.86 7.62 -10.41
N SER A 24 -21.07 7.14 -9.44
CA SER A 24 -21.50 6.09 -8.51
C SER A 24 -22.57 6.60 -7.53
N GLU A 25 -22.37 7.75 -6.89
CA GLU A 25 -23.32 8.35 -5.94
C GLU A 25 -24.67 8.68 -6.59
N LYS A 26 -24.65 9.16 -7.84
CA LYS A 26 -25.84 9.39 -8.65
C LYS A 26 -26.70 8.12 -8.80
N LYS A 27 -26.08 6.94 -8.89
CA LYS A 27 -26.78 5.64 -8.98
C LYS A 27 -27.32 5.17 -7.63
N THR A 28 -26.78 5.66 -6.52
CA THR A 28 -27.13 5.23 -5.17
C THR A 28 -28.42 5.86 -4.66
N SER A 29 -28.73 7.12 -5.03
CA SER A 29 -29.93 7.80 -4.54
C SER A 29 -30.53 8.78 -5.56
N PRO A 30 -31.84 8.70 -5.87
CA PRO A 30 -32.53 9.65 -6.75
C PRO A 30 -32.46 11.10 -6.26
N PHE A 31 -32.40 11.32 -4.94
CA PHE A 31 -32.42 12.64 -4.32
C PHE A 31 -31.16 13.47 -4.62
N VAL A 32 -30.00 12.83 -4.79
CA VAL A 32 -28.73 13.51 -5.11
C VAL A 32 -28.41 13.52 -6.60
N SER A 33 -29.23 12.83 -7.42
CA SER A 33 -28.93 12.57 -8.83
C SER A 33 -28.76 13.85 -9.66
N ALA A 34 -29.68 14.81 -9.51
CA ALA A 34 -29.62 16.08 -10.23
C ALA A 34 -28.41 16.94 -9.81
N ALA A 35 -28.09 16.98 -8.51
CA ALA A 35 -26.94 17.71 -7.98
C ALA A 35 -25.62 17.09 -8.46
N CYS A 36 -25.52 15.75 -8.44
CA CYS A 36 -24.38 15.02 -8.97
C CYS A 36 -24.18 15.30 -10.45
N GLN A 37 -25.26 15.22 -11.27
CA GLN A 37 -25.17 15.49 -12.70
C GLN A 37 -24.67 16.91 -12.98
N LYS A 38 -25.22 17.92 -12.31
CA LYS A 38 -24.80 19.32 -12.48
C LYS A 38 -23.32 19.53 -12.18
N LEU A 39 -22.78 18.86 -11.16
CA LEU A 39 -21.35 18.94 -10.84
C LEU A 39 -20.50 18.13 -11.84
N MET A 40 -20.97 16.95 -12.24
CA MET A 40 -20.31 16.14 -13.28
C MET A 40 -20.15 16.91 -14.58
N ASP A 41 -21.16 17.64 -15.04
CA ASP A 41 -21.10 18.44 -16.27
C ASP A 41 -20.02 19.53 -16.17
N LYS A 42 -19.91 20.20 -15.02
CA LYS A 42 -18.86 21.20 -14.77
C LYS A 42 -17.45 20.58 -14.77
N VAL A 43 -17.29 19.46 -14.07
CA VAL A 43 -16.01 18.73 -14.00
C VAL A 43 -15.62 18.25 -15.41
N LYS A 44 -16.59 17.71 -16.16
CA LYS A 44 -16.38 17.23 -17.52
C LYS A 44 -15.94 18.34 -18.45
N HIS A 45 -16.66 19.45 -18.47
CA HIS A 45 -16.31 20.60 -19.29
C HIS A 45 -14.90 21.13 -18.99
N TRP A 46 -14.56 21.26 -17.70
CA TRP A 46 -13.23 21.72 -17.30
C TRP A 46 -12.13 20.72 -17.73
N ALA A 47 -12.35 19.42 -17.48
CA ALA A 47 -11.40 18.38 -17.83
C ALA A 47 -11.16 18.29 -19.35
N GLU A 48 -12.21 18.33 -20.17
CA GLU A 48 -12.12 18.32 -21.63
C GLU A 48 -11.36 19.56 -22.15
N THR A 49 -11.67 20.74 -21.62
CA THR A 49 -10.99 22.00 -21.97
C THR A 49 -9.48 21.93 -21.69
N HIS A 50 -9.10 21.27 -20.59
CA HIS A 50 -7.71 21.12 -20.17
C HIS A 50 -7.08 19.77 -20.57
N LYS A 51 -7.76 18.99 -21.41
CA LYS A 51 -7.29 17.71 -21.97
C LYS A 51 -6.96 16.64 -20.90
N TYR A 52 -7.70 16.62 -19.80
CA TYR A 52 -7.65 15.53 -18.82
C TYR A 52 -8.65 14.42 -19.18
N SER A 53 -8.17 13.18 -19.23
CA SER A 53 -9.02 11.99 -19.41
C SER A 53 -9.95 11.80 -18.21
N LEU A 54 -11.19 11.35 -18.45
CA LEU A 54 -12.18 10.99 -17.42
C LEU A 54 -12.40 9.48 -17.30
N GLU A 55 -11.53 8.68 -17.94
CA GLU A 55 -11.63 7.23 -17.97
C GLU A 55 -11.22 6.58 -16.64
N GLU A 56 -11.78 5.38 -16.40
CA GLU A 56 -11.36 4.52 -15.30
C GLU A 56 -9.91 4.08 -15.47
N TYR A 57 -9.17 4.00 -14.36
CA TYR A 57 -7.77 3.58 -14.40
C TYR A 57 -7.64 2.09 -14.68
N ASN A 58 -6.82 1.77 -15.69
CA ASN A 58 -6.45 0.40 -15.99
C ASN A 58 -5.10 0.02 -15.37
N MET A 59 -5.12 -0.88 -14.40
CA MET A 59 -3.92 -1.38 -13.72
C MET A 59 -2.95 -2.18 -14.59
N LYS A 60 -3.33 -2.60 -15.82
CA LYS A 60 -2.50 -3.45 -16.70
C LYS A 60 -1.08 -2.89 -16.89
N LYS A 61 -0.95 -1.63 -17.31
CA LYS A 61 0.36 -1.00 -17.58
C LYS A 61 1.24 -0.96 -16.32
N ARG A 62 0.64 -0.61 -15.18
CA ARG A 62 1.36 -0.57 -13.90
C ARG A 62 1.82 -1.96 -13.45
N LEU A 63 0.93 -2.96 -13.52
CA LEU A 63 1.26 -4.32 -13.10
C LEU A 63 2.34 -4.96 -13.98
N MET A 64 2.44 -4.58 -15.26
CA MET A 64 3.54 -5.02 -16.13
C MET A 64 4.92 -4.49 -15.71
N GLN A 65 4.97 -3.37 -14.99
CA GLN A 65 6.20 -2.78 -14.47
C GLN A 65 6.48 -3.20 -13.02
N SER A 66 5.48 -3.78 -12.36
CA SER A 66 5.53 -4.14 -10.95
C SER A 66 6.25 -5.46 -10.76
N VAL A 67 7.13 -5.55 -9.76
CA VAL A 67 7.81 -6.82 -9.43
C VAL A 67 6.94 -7.73 -8.57
N THR A 68 6.05 -7.15 -7.75
CA THR A 68 5.03 -7.86 -6.96
C THR A 68 3.88 -6.92 -6.60
N LYS A 69 2.72 -7.47 -6.21
CA LYS A 69 1.51 -6.72 -5.87
C LYS A 69 1.50 -6.22 -4.43
N THR A 70 2.20 -6.91 -3.51
CA THR A 70 2.10 -6.76 -2.04
C THR A 70 0.66 -6.86 -1.53
N PHE A 71 0.46 -6.75 -0.22
CA PHE A 71 -0.86 -6.91 0.40
C PHE A 71 -1.86 -5.81 0.05
N HIS A 72 -1.40 -4.57 -0.19
CA HIS A 72 -2.28 -3.49 -0.59
C HIS A 72 -2.71 -3.54 -2.06
N GLY A 73 -2.11 -4.42 -2.88
CA GLY A 73 -2.53 -4.69 -4.26
C GLY A 73 -2.13 -3.64 -5.32
N ALA A 74 -1.72 -2.44 -4.92
CA ALA A 74 -1.24 -1.40 -5.85
C ALA A 74 0.08 -1.72 -6.57
N GLY A 75 0.83 -2.72 -6.07
CA GLY A 75 2.11 -3.14 -6.62
C GLY A 75 3.28 -2.20 -6.37
N ILE A 76 4.48 -2.77 -6.37
CA ILE A 76 5.75 -2.05 -6.21
C ILE A 76 6.60 -2.13 -7.47
N VAL A 77 7.24 -1.00 -7.79
CA VAL A 77 8.17 -0.86 -8.90
C VAL A 77 9.53 -0.49 -8.31
N VAL A 78 10.55 -1.27 -8.64
CA VAL A 78 11.95 -1.06 -8.23
C VAL A 78 12.85 -1.32 -9.44
N PRO A 79 14.10 -0.82 -9.44
CA PRO A 79 15.08 -1.23 -10.43
C PRO A 79 15.23 -2.76 -10.42
N PHE A 80 14.99 -3.41 -11.55
CA PHE A 80 15.12 -4.85 -11.72
C PHE A 80 15.82 -5.15 -13.03
N ASN A 81 16.98 -5.78 -12.94
CA ASN A 81 17.75 -6.19 -14.11
C ASN A 81 17.30 -7.58 -14.55
N LYS A 82 16.54 -7.64 -15.64
CA LYS A 82 16.02 -8.91 -16.19
C LYS A 82 17.08 -9.89 -16.66
N LYS A 83 18.32 -9.43 -16.96
CA LYS A 83 19.40 -10.31 -17.45
C LYS A 83 20.10 -11.03 -16.30
N THR A 84 20.30 -10.33 -15.19
CA THR A 84 20.99 -10.86 -14.00
C THR A 84 20.02 -11.29 -12.91
N GLU A 85 18.71 -11.09 -13.13
CA GLU A 85 17.63 -11.27 -12.16
C GLU A 85 17.85 -10.53 -10.83
N LEU A 86 18.59 -9.41 -10.87
CA LEU A 86 18.97 -8.63 -9.70
C LEU A 86 17.98 -7.50 -9.43
N GLY A 87 17.62 -7.31 -8.16
CA GLY A 87 16.80 -6.22 -7.67
C GLY A 87 15.50 -6.67 -7.01
N TYR A 88 15.11 -7.94 -7.22
CA TYR A 88 13.95 -8.54 -6.59
C TYR A 88 13.96 -10.07 -6.71
N ARG A 89 13.72 -10.73 -5.58
CA ARG A 89 13.30 -12.12 -5.48
C ARG A 89 12.08 -12.27 -4.59
N LYS A 90 11.34 -13.38 -4.73
CA LYS A 90 10.14 -13.63 -3.92
C LYS A 90 10.51 -13.85 -2.44
N LEU A 91 9.59 -13.51 -1.55
CA LEU A 91 9.67 -13.91 -0.15
C LEU A 91 9.76 -15.44 -0.01
N VAL A 92 10.40 -15.88 1.08
CA VAL A 92 10.47 -17.30 1.47
C VAL A 92 9.09 -17.91 1.78
N GLU A 93 8.11 -17.05 2.04
CA GLU A 93 6.73 -17.42 2.38
C GLU A 93 5.74 -16.92 1.33
N THR A 94 4.58 -17.58 1.26
CA THR A 94 3.49 -17.16 0.38
C THR A 94 2.59 -16.13 1.05
N ASP A 95 1.99 -15.22 0.27
CA ASP A 95 0.99 -14.26 0.77
C ASP A 95 -0.11 -14.92 1.61
N ALA A 96 -0.58 -16.09 1.16
CA ALA A 96 -1.66 -16.82 1.82
C ALA A 96 -1.23 -17.33 3.19
N ASN A 97 -0.01 -17.86 3.32
CA ASN A 97 0.51 -18.33 4.60
C ASN A 97 0.82 -17.15 5.52
N LEU A 98 1.47 -16.11 5.01
CA LEU A 98 1.81 -14.93 5.79
C LEU A 98 0.56 -14.20 6.33
N LYS A 99 -0.52 -14.11 5.54
CA LYS A 99 -1.82 -13.61 6.02
C LYS A 99 -2.43 -14.49 7.12
N LYS A 100 -2.29 -15.81 7.03
CA LYS A 100 -2.73 -16.73 8.10
C LYS A 100 -1.94 -16.52 9.38
N LEU A 101 -0.62 -16.35 9.29
CA LEU A 101 0.24 -16.05 10.44
C LEU A 101 -0.17 -14.73 11.10
N PHE A 102 -0.42 -13.67 10.32
CA PHE A 102 -0.88 -12.39 10.84
C PHE A 102 -2.25 -12.50 11.51
N ALA A 103 -3.20 -13.23 10.93
CA ALA A 103 -4.52 -13.44 11.55
C ALA A 103 -4.43 -14.24 12.87
N LYS A 104 -3.54 -15.24 12.94
CA LYS A 104 -3.25 -15.95 14.19
C LYS A 104 -2.61 -15.02 15.22
N LEU A 105 -1.70 -14.14 14.80
CA LEU A 105 -1.02 -13.19 15.68
C LEU A 105 -2.00 -12.14 16.23
N GLU A 106 -2.92 -11.66 15.40
CA GLU A 106 -3.99 -10.74 15.81
C GLU A 106 -4.92 -11.35 16.86
N SER A 107 -5.22 -12.66 16.73
CA SER A 107 -6.13 -13.38 17.63
C SER A 107 -5.45 -13.97 18.86
N ALA A 108 -4.11 -13.95 18.93
CA ALA A 108 -3.34 -14.50 20.04
C ALA A 108 -3.53 -13.69 21.33
N LYS A 109 -3.92 -14.40 22.41
CA LYS A 109 -4.22 -13.79 23.72
C LYS A 109 -3.05 -13.81 24.69
N SER A 110 -2.18 -14.81 24.61
CA SER A 110 -1.03 -14.95 25.49
C SER A 110 0.25 -14.41 24.84
N GLN A 111 1.14 -13.83 25.65
CA GLN A 111 2.45 -13.38 25.14
C GLN A 111 3.25 -14.56 24.56
N ARG A 112 3.19 -15.73 25.21
CA ARG A 112 3.88 -16.95 24.76
C ARG A 112 3.44 -17.38 23.35
N ASP A 113 2.15 -17.28 23.02
CA ASP A 113 1.67 -17.64 21.68
C ASP A 113 2.08 -16.60 20.65
N LYS A 114 2.08 -15.30 21.03
CA LYS A 114 2.61 -14.23 20.18
C LYS A 114 4.10 -14.47 19.87
N ASP A 115 4.90 -14.80 20.87
CA ASP A 115 6.35 -15.03 20.70
C ASP A 115 6.64 -16.20 19.75
N LYS A 116 5.84 -17.27 19.81
CA LYS A 116 5.92 -18.40 18.87
C LYS A 116 5.61 -17.95 17.43
N LEU A 117 4.51 -17.23 17.25
CA LEU A 117 4.11 -16.73 15.92
C LEU A 117 5.10 -15.71 15.37
N LEU A 118 5.66 -14.86 16.22
CA LEU A 118 6.73 -13.94 15.83
C LEU A 118 7.99 -14.70 15.43
N SER A 119 8.32 -15.80 16.11
CA SER A 119 9.42 -16.68 15.73
C SER A 119 9.18 -17.36 14.38
N GLU A 120 7.92 -17.70 14.04
CA GLU A 120 7.54 -18.22 12.72
C GLU A 120 7.62 -17.14 11.62
N ILE A 121 7.38 -15.87 11.93
CA ILE A 121 7.48 -14.74 10.99
C ILE A 121 8.93 -14.30 10.79
N GLN A 122 9.78 -14.45 11.81
CA GLN A 122 11.17 -13.96 11.82
C GLN A 122 12.02 -14.41 10.62
N PRO A 123 11.92 -15.66 10.10
CA PRO A 123 12.59 -16.07 8.88
C PRO A 123 12.29 -15.15 7.68
N VAL A 124 11.02 -14.73 7.50
CA VAL A 124 10.63 -13.83 6.39
C VAL A 124 11.40 -12.52 6.45
N ILE A 125 11.50 -11.93 7.65
CA ILE A 125 12.24 -10.68 7.89
C ILE A 125 13.74 -10.88 7.65
N THR A 126 14.27 -12.01 8.12
CA THR A 126 15.70 -12.33 8.04
C THR A 126 16.13 -12.54 6.59
N TYR A 127 15.42 -13.38 5.84
CA TYR A 127 15.72 -13.62 4.43
C TYR A 127 15.50 -12.38 3.56
N ALA A 128 14.50 -11.54 3.88
CA ALA A 128 14.33 -10.26 3.21
C ALA A 128 15.50 -9.30 3.47
N SER A 129 16.07 -9.31 4.68
CA SER A 129 17.25 -8.48 5.01
C SER A 129 18.50 -8.98 4.27
N ILE A 130 18.71 -10.30 4.20
CA ILE A 130 19.77 -10.90 3.38
C ILE A 130 19.60 -10.51 1.90
N ALA A 131 18.37 -10.52 1.39
CA ALA A 131 18.07 -10.05 0.03
C ALA A 131 18.47 -8.58 -0.18
N VAL A 132 18.22 -7.73 0.81
CA VAL A 132 18.65 -6.32 0.75
C VAL A 132 20.18 -6.21 0.67
N ASP A 133 20.94 -6.97 1.46
CA ASP A 133 22.41 -6.98 1.40
C ASP A 133 22.93 -7.47 0.03
N GLU A 134 22.19 -8.39 -0.60
CA GLU A 134 22.46 -8.92 -1.94
C GLU A 134 21.85 -8.06 -3.07
N CYS A 135 21.49 -6.80 -2.78
CA CYS A 135 20.93 -5.82 -3.72
C CYS A 135 19.51 -6.14 -4.27
N ASP A 136 18.82 -7.14 -3.74
CA ASP A 136 17.41 -7.44 -4.01
C ASP A 136 16.47 -6.56 -3.17
N PHE A 137 16.60 -5.24 -3.32
CA PHE A 137 15.87 -4.26 -2.52
C PHE A 137 14.33 -4.39 -2.63
N GLY A 138 13.82 -4.88 -3.76
CA GLY A 138 12.39 -5.14 -3.94
C GLY A 138 11.82 -6.13 -2.92
N THR A 139 12.61 -7.13 -2.51
CA THR A 139 12.21 -8.16 -1.54
C THR A 139 12.05 -7.56 -0.14
N GLY A 140 13.02 -6.72 0.27
CA GLY A 140 12.91 -5.95 1.51
C GLY A 140 11.72 -5.01 1.50
N LEU A 141 11.46 -4.35 0.35
CA LEU A 141 10.32 -3.45 0.19
C LEU A 141 8.98 -4.19 0.33
N GLU A 142 8.83 -5.35 -0.31
CA GLU A 142 7.65 -6.22 -0.19
C GLU A 142 7.42 -6.64 1.26
N ALA A 143 8.44 -7.20 1.92
CA ALA A 143 8.33 -7.63 3.31
C ALA A 143 7.92 -6.46 4.22
N GLY A 144 8.59 -5.31 4.09
CA GLY A 144 8.28 -4.12 4.90
C GLY A 144 6.85 -3.62 4.70
N ILE A 145 6.37 -3.60 3.45
CA ILE A 145 4.99 -3.20 3.12
C ILE A 145 3.99 -4.20 3.67
N ASP A 146 4.21 -5.50 3.50
CA ASP A 146 3.26 -6.52 3.96
C ASP A 146 3.14 -6.53 5.49
N LEU A 147 4.26 -6.38 6.20
CA LEU A 147 4.28 -6.17 7.66
C LEU A 147 3.52 -4.89 8.04
N PHE A 148 3.72 -3.78 7.30
CA PHE A 148 2.99 -2.54 7.55
C PHE A 148 1.48 -2.69 7.32
N CYS A 149 1.11 -3.36 6.23
CA CYS A 149 -0.27 -3.64 5.82
C CYS A 149 -1.01 -4.60 6.76
N SER A 150 -0.28 -5.40 7.56
CA SER A 150 -0.88 -6.21 8.63
C SER A 150 -1.62 -5.36 9.67
N GLY A 151 -1.15 -4.14 9.92
CA GLY A 151 -1.69 -3.26 10.96
C GLY A 151 -1.34 -3.67 12.40
N LEU A 152 -0.61 -4.78 12.60
CA LEU A 152 -0.26 -5.32 13.91
C LEU A 152 0.83 -4.50 14.58
N LYS A 153 0.68 -4.21 15.87
CA LYS A 153 1.63 -3.37 16.63
C LYS A 153 2.99 -4.05 16.80
N GLU A 154 2.95 -5.36 17.00
CA GLU A 154 4.09 -6.24 17.21
C GLU A 154 5.06 -6.21 16.02
N LEU A 155 4.55 -5.94 14.80
CA LEU A 155 5.33 -5.92 13.56
C LEU A 155 5.74 -4.50 13.12
N GLN A 156 5.29 -3.45 13.82
CA GLN A 156 5.53 -2.05 13.40
C GLN A 156 7.00 -1.69 13.38
N HIS A 157 7.77 -2.16 14.36
CA HIS A 157 9.20 -1.87 14.43
C HIS A 157 9.94 -2.53 13.26
N SER A 158 9.66 -3.81 12.98
CA SER A 158 10.26 -4.53 11.85
C SER A 158 9.86 -3.91 10.50
N ALA A 159 8.60 -3.51 10.34
CA ALA A 159 8.14 -2.80 9.16
C ALA A 159 8.87 -1.47 8.97
N LEU A 160 8.99 -0.67 10.04
CA LEU A 160 9.67 0.62 10.02
C LEU A 160 11.15 0.46 9.66
N SER A 161 11.86 -0.44 10.34
CA SER A 161 13.29 -0.70 10.12
C SER A 161 13.56 -1.10 8.67
N SER A 162 12.82 -2.09 8.17
CA SER A 162 12.93 -2.55 6.77
C SER A 162 12.64 -1.43 5.77
N LEU A 163 11.51 -0.73 5.93
CA LEU A 163 11.10 0.31 4.98
C LEU A 163 12.06 1.50 4.98
N GLN A 164 12.57 1.93 6.13
CA GLN A 164 13.56 3.01 6.19
C GLN A 164 14.83 2.64 5.43
N ALA A 165 15.39 1.46 5.70
CA ALA A 165 16.60 0.99 5.05
C ALA A 165 16.41 0.92 3.52
N VAL A 166 15.34 0.25 3.08
CA VAL A 166 15.08 0.01 1.66
C VAL A 166 14.72 1.30 0.91
N TYR A 167 13.96 2.22 1.50
CA TYR A 167 13.71 3.51 0.87
C TYR A 167 14.99 4.33 0.71
N SER A 168 15.92 4.26 1.66
CA SER A 168 17.22 4.95 1.55
C SER A 168 18.04 4.35 0.41
N LEU A 169 18.16 3.02 0.36
CA LEU A 169 18.88 2.29 -0.70
C LEU A 169 18.29 2.50 -2.11
N LEU A 170 16.98 2.71 -2.20
CA LEU A 170 16.28 3.03 -3.45
C LEU A 170 16.31 4.53 -3.81
N ASN A 171 17.03 5.37 -3.04
CA ASN A 171 17.07 6.83 -3.17
C ASN A 171 15.67 7.48 -3.07
N ARG A 172 14.85 7.02 -2.11
CA ARG A 172 13.47 7.45 -1.84
C ARG A 172 13.32 8.04 -0.43
N GLU A 173 14.24 8.90 -0.02
CA GLU A 173 14.32 9.43 1.35
C GLU A 173 13.03 10.09 1.87
N ALA A 174 12.25 10.73 0.99
CA ALA A 174 10.95 11.29 1.37
C ALA A 174 10.01 10.21 1.93
N PHE A 175 10.01 9.00 1.37
CA PHE A 175 9.18 7.89 1.85
C PHE A 175 9.68 7.35 3.19
N SER A 176 11.00 7.34 3.42
CA SER A 176 11.59 7.02 4.73
C SER A 176 11.09 7.98 5.81
N LYS A 177 11.06 9.29 5.54
CA LYS A 177 10.53 10.29 6.49
C LYS A 177 9.02 10.14 6.72
N ILE A 178 8.26 9.86 5.66
CA ILE A 178 6.81 9.64 5.76
C ILE A 178 6.51 8.42 6.64
N ILE A 179 7.17 7.28 6.42
CA ILE A 179 6.89 6.07 7.20
C ILE A 179 7.28 6.24 8.68
N GLN A 180 8.37 6.96 8.97
CA GLN A 180 8.76 7.30 10.35
C GLN A 180 7.68 8.10 11.06
N ALA A 181 7.21 9.19 10.45
CA ALA A 181 6.15 10.01 11.01
C ALA A 181 4.84 9.23 11.13
N HIS A 182 4.50 8.42 10.12
CA HIS A 182 3.28 7.62 10.11
C HIS A 182 3.29 6.58 11.24
N ILE A 183 4.37 5.80 11.40
CA ILE A 183 4.45 4.80 12.49
C ILE A 183 4.40 5.49 13.86
N LYS A 184 5.11 6.60 14.05
CA LYS A 184 5.10 7.38 15.31
C LYS A 184 3.72 7.89 15.69
N TYR A 185 2.89 8.25 14.70
CA TYR A 185 1.57 8.84 14.90
C TYR A 185 0.45 8.02 14.24
N ARG A 186 0.57 6.68 14.23
CA ARG A 186 -0.40 5.80 13.58
C ARG A 186 -1.70 5.75 14.37
N ARG A 187 -2.68 6.57 13.97
CA ARG A 187 -3.97 6.74 14.65
C ARG A 187 -5.13 6.33 13.73
N LYS A 188 -6.28 6.04 14.34
CA LYS A 188 -7.55 5.80 13.65
C LYS A 188 -8.43 7.05 13.77
N GLY A 189 -9.19 7.35 12.72
CA GLY A 189 -10.18 8.43 12.72
C GLY A 189 -9.90 9.51 11.66
N PRO A 190 -10.82 10.47 11.50
CA PRO A 190 -10.72 11.52 10.48
C PRO A 190 -9.72 12.61 10.85
N ASN A 191 -9.38 12.78 12.13
CA ASN A 191 -8.48 13.81 12.59
C ASN A 191 -7.02 13.35 12.53
N MET A 192 -6.41 13.53 11.37
CA MET A 192 -5.02 13.16 11.09
C MET A 192 -4.05 14.36 11.17
N SER A 193 -4.54 15.56 11.51
CA SER A 193 -3.69 16.74 11.64
C SER A 193 -2.67 16.55 12.77
N LEU A 194 -1.40 16.79 12.46
CA LEU A 194 -0.32 16.87 13.45
C LEU A 194 -0.16 18.30 14.00
N MET A 195 -0.83 19.28 13.39
CA MET A 195 -0.68 20.70 13.71
C MET A 195 -1.63 21.20 14.81
N ASN A 196 -2.63 20.39 15.19
CA ASN A 196 -3.61 20.77 16.22
C ASN A 196 -3.18 20.26 17.61
N LYS A 197 -1.95 20.59 18.03
CA LYS A 197 -1.52 20.37 19.41
C LYS A 197 -1.99 21.50 20.31
#